data_AF-A0A850WMD7-F1
#
_entry.id   AF-A0A850WMD7-F1
#
_cell.length_a   1.000
_cell.length_b   1.000
_cell.length_c   1.000
_cell.angle_alpha   90.00
_cell.angle_beta   90.00
_cell.angle_gamma   90.00
#
_symmetry.space_group_name_H-M   'P 1'
#
loop_
_entity.id
_entity.type
_entity.pdbx_description
1 polymer ?
#
loop_
_entity_poly.entity_id
_entity_poly.type
_entity_poly.pdbx_seq_one_letter_code
_entity_poly.pdbx_strand_id
1 'polypeptide(L)'
;LQGFQLTHSLGGGTGSGMGTLLISKVREEYPDRIMNTFSVVPSPKVSDTVVEPYNATLSIHQLVENTDETYCIDNEALYDICFRTLKLTTPTYGDLNHLVSATMSGVTTCLRFPGQLNADLRKLAVNMVPFPRLHFFMPGFAPLTARGSQQYRALTVPELTQQMFDAKNMMAACDPRHGRYLTVATVFRGRMSMKEVDEQMLAIQSKNSSYFVEWIPNNVKVAVCDIPPRGLKMSSTFIGNSTAIQELFKRISEQFTAMFRRKAFLHWYTGEGMDEMEFTEAESNMNDLVSEYQQYQDATAEEEGEMYEDDEEE
;
A
#
# COMPACT_ATOMS: atom_id res chain seq x y z
N LEU A 1 23.35 8.58 -0.90
CA LEU A 1 22.08 8.20 -1.56
C LEU A 1 21.32 7.27 -0.61
N GLN A 2 20.09 7.61 -0.21
CA GLN A 2 19.31 6.75 0.71
C GLN A 2 18.67 5.56 -0.01
N GLY A 3 18.17 5.78 -1.21
CA GLY A 3 17.42 4.82 -1.98
C GLY A 3 16.92 5.40 -3.29
N PHE A 4 16.06 4.63 -3.96
CA PHE A 4 15.38 4.99 -5.19
C PHE A 4 13.87 4.94 -4.98
N GLN A 5 13.15 5.82 -5.69
CA GLN A 5 11.70 5.87 -5.66
C GLN A 5 11.18 5.80 -7.09
N LEU A 6 10.44 4.74 -7.42
CA LEU A 6 9.81 4.58 -8.74
C LEU A 6 8.30 4.81 -8.63
N THR A 7 7.73 5.54 -9.60
CA THR A 7 6.28 5.70 -9.76
C THR A 7 5.87 5.06 -11.06
N HIS A 8 5.04 4.02 -11.01
CA HIS A 8 4.65 3.29 -12.21
C HIS A 8 3.26 2.67 -12.08
N SER A 9 2.70 2.24 -13.21
CA SER A 9 1.43 1.50 -13.26
C SER A 9 1.70 0.03 -13.58
N LEU A 10 1.03 -0.87 -12.89
CA LEU A 10 1.17 -2.32 -13.11
C LEU A 10 0.33 -2.83 -14.29
N GLY A 11 -0.70 -2.10 -14.71
CA GLY A 11 -1.60 -2.52 -15.79
C GLY A 11 -1.07 -2.28 -17.22
N GLY A 12 -0.21 -1.27 -17.41
CA GLY A 12 0.35 -0.93 -18.72
C GLY A 12 1.41 -1.94 -19.19
N GLY A 13 2.16 -1.63 -20.27
CA GLY A 13 3.33 -2.41 -20.71
C GLY A 13 4.68 -1.79 -20.34
N THR A 14 4.81 -0.46 -20.50
CA THR A 14 6.06 0.25 -20.18
C THR A 14 6.25 0.39 -18.67
N GLY A 15 5.23 0.85 -17.95
CA GLY A 15 5.32 1.06 -16.50
C GLY A 15 5.56 -0.24 -15.74
N SER A 16 4.93 -1.33 -16.17
CA SER A 16 5.10 -2.67 -15.63
C SER A 16 6.44 -3.27 -16.04
N GLY A 17 6.57 -3.73 -17.29
CA GLY A 17 7.69 -4.54 -17.75
C GLY A 17 9.03 -3.79 -17.76
N MET A 18 9.07 -2.57 -18.31
CA MET A 18 10.30 -1.77 -18.26
C MET A 18 10.58 -1.26 -16.84
N GLY A 19 9.54 -0.96 -16.06
CA GLY A 19 9.68 -0.53 -14.66
C GLY A 19 10.31 -1.60 -13.78
N THR A 20 9.81 -2.84 -13.84
CA THR A 20 10.37 -3.96 -13.08
C THR A 20 11.76 -4.36 -13.56
N LEU A 21 12.03 -4.31 -14.86
CA LEU A 21 13.39 -4.50 -15.38
C LEU A 21 14.36 -3.46 -14.81
N LEU A 22 13.96 -2.19 -14.76
CA LEU A 22 14.77 -1.12 -14.19
C LEU A 22 15.01 -1.34 -12.69
N ILE A 23 13.98 -1.75 -11.94
CA ILE A 23 14.11 -2.09 -10.52
C ILE A 23 15.16 -3.20 -10.34
N SER A 24 15.06 -4.29 -11.10
CA SER A 24 16.00 -5.41 -11.03
C SER A 24 17.44 -4.96 -11.32
N LYS A 25 17.66 -4.17 -12.39
CA LYS A 25 18.99 -3.63 -12.72
C LYS A 25 19.55 -2.67 -11.69
N VAL A 26 18.70 -1.82 -11.10
CA VAL A 26 19.13 -0.94 -10.01
C VAL A 26 19.45 -1.74 -8.75
N ARG A 27 18.72 -2.84 -8.47
CA ARG A 27 19.00 -3.73 -7.34
C ARG A 27 20.31 -4.50 -7.52
N GLU A 28 20.63 -4.93 -8.75
CA GLU A 28 21.93 -5.52 -9.10
C GLU A 28 23.09 -4.55 -8.86
N GLU A 29 22.96 -3.28 -9.28
CA GLU A 29 24.04 -2.28 -9.16
C GLU A 29 24.13 -1.67 -7.74
N TYR A 30 23.00 -1.55 -7.04
CA TYR A 30 22.89 -0.91 -5.73
C TYR A 30 22.11 -1.78 -4.71
N PRO A 31 22.64 -2.96 -4.33
CA PRO A 31 21.95 -3.89 -3.44
C PRO A 31 21.70 -3.32 -2.03
N ASP A 32 22.60 -2.47 -1.54
CA ASP A 32 22.50 -1.88 -0.19
C ASP A 32 21.54 -0.68 -0.11
N ARG A 33 20.86 -0.30 -1.20
CA ARG A 33 20.01 0.89 -1.26
C ARG A 33 18.54 0.50 -1.21
N ILE A 34 17.77 1.30 -0.47
CA ILE A 34 16.33 1.08 -0.34
C ILE A 34 15.63 1.33 -1.69
N MET A 35 14.77 0.42 -2.09
CA MET A 35 13.97 0.51 -3.31
C MET A 35 12.49 0.64 -2.95
N ASN A 36 11.93 1.82 -3.21
CA ASN A 36 10.54 2.13 -2.94
C ASN A 36 9.76 2.29 -4.24
N THR A 37 8.54 1.75 -4.29
CA THR A 37 7.67 1.91 -5.44
C THR A 37 6.29 2.45 -5.06
N PHE A 38 5.76 3.34 -5.89
CA PHE A 38 4.37 3.75 -5.89
C PHE A 38 3.72 3.08 -7.09
N SER A 39 3.04 1.97 -6.79
CA SER A 39 2.54 1.03 -7.79
C SER A 39 1.04 1.19 -7.94
N VAL A 40 0.62 1.72 -9.09
CA VAL A 40 -0.80 1.87 -9.42
C VAL A 40 -1.34 0.55 -9.95
N VAL A 41 -2.23 -0.05 -9.18
CA VAL A 41 -2.90 -1.31 -9.48
C VAL A 41 -4.06 -1.06 -10.45
N PRO A 42 -4.19 -1.86 -11.51
CA PRO A 42 -5.29 -1.72 -12.47
C PRO A 42 -6.66 -1.99 -11.85
N SER A 43 -7.69 -1.40 -12.45
CA SER A 43 -9.08 -1.66 -12.09
C SER A 43 -9.96 -1.66 -13.34
N PRO A 44 -10.88 -2.65 -13.47
CA PRO A 44 -11.85 -2.69 -14.56
C PRO A 44 -12.80 -1.48 -14.61
N LYS A 45 -12.93 -0.73 -13.50
CA LYS A 45 -13.78 0.48 -13.46
C LYS A 45 -13.16 1.68 -14.16
N VAL A 46 -11.83 1.68 -14.34
CA VAL A 46 -11.06 2.84 -14.78
C VAL A 46 -10.38 2.61 -16.13
N SER A 47 -10.13 1.35 -16.52
CA SER A 47 -9.47 1.01 -17.78
C SER A 47 -10.20 -0.09 -18.54
N ASP A 48 -10.26 0.07 -19.86
CA ASP A 48 -10.86 -0.89 -20.80
C ASP A 48 -9.85 -1.92 -21.33
N THR A 49 -8.59 -1.87 -20.87
CA THR A 49 -7.54 -2.76 -21.37
C THR A 49 -7.69 -4.15 -20.74
N VAL A 50 -7.97 -5.15 -21.56
CA VAL A 50 -8.23 -6.52 -21.09
C VAL A 50 -6.98 -7.25 -20.59
N VAL A 51 -5.77 -6.85 -21.02
CA VAL A 51 -4.50 -7.53 -20.68
C VAL A 51 -3.85 -7.06 -19.38
N GLU A 52 -4.47 -6.11 -18.66
CA GLU A 52 -3.92 -5.59 -17.41
C GLU A 52 -3.64 -6.64 -16.32
N PRO A 53 -4.49 -7.69 -16.15
CA PRO A 53 -4.19 -8.74 -15.18
C PRO A 53 -2.88 -9.49 -15.46
N TYR A 54 -2.55 -9.75 -16.72
CA TYR A 54 -1.26 -10.38 -17.08
C TYR A 54 -0.09 -9.49 -16.67
N ASN A 55 -0.14 -8.21 -17.06
CA ASN A 55 0.93 -7.26 -16.76
C ASN A 55 1.10 -7.07 -15.24
N ALA A 56 -0.02 -7.02 -14.49
CA ALA A 56 0.01 -6.86 -13.06
C ALA A 56 0.59 -8.08 -12.35
N THR A 57 0.16 -9.30 -12.71
CA THR A 57 0.69 -10.54 -12.11
C THR A 57 2.19 -10.69 -12.33
N LEU A 58 2.66 -10.49 -13.57
CA LEU A 58 4.09 -10.54 -13.91
C LEU A 58 4.89 -9.45 -13.18
N SER A 59 4.30 -8.26 -13.03
CA SER A 59 4.98 -7.16 -12.32
C SER A 59 5.08 -7.42 -10.82
N ILE A 60 4.01 -7.90 -10.19
CA ILE A 60 3.99 -8.16 -8.75
C ILE A 60 5.00 -9.25 -8.40
N HIS A 61 5.10 -10.31 -9.22
CA HIS A 61 6.14 -11.32 -9.07
C HIS A 61 7.54 -10.69 -8.93
N GLN A 62 7.88 -9.73 -9.79
CA GLN A 62 9.16 -9.02 -9.73
C GLN A 62 9.27 -8.03 -8.55
N LEU A 63 8.15 -7.41 -8.14
CA LEU A 63 8.12 -6.47 -7.01
C LEU A 63 8.32 -7.18 -5.66
N VAL A 64 7.82 -8.40 -5.52
CA VAL A 64 7.98 -9.22 -4.30
C VAL A 64 9.47 -9.43 -3.99
N GLU A 65 10.30 -9.64 -5.00
CA GLU A 65 11.71 -9.98 -4.79
C GLU A 65 12.63 -8.75 -4.81
N ASN A 66 12.32 -7.74 -5.63
CA ASN A 66 13.28 -6.67 -5.94
C ASN A 66 12.99 -5.33 -5.24
N THR A 67 11.92 -5.22 -4.45
CA THR A 67 11.56 -3.96 -3.76
C THR A 67 11.55 -4.14 -2.25
N ASP A 68 11.88 -3.08 -1.51
CA ASP A 68 11.85 -3.09 -0.04
C ASP A 68 10.53 -2.51 0.49
N GLU A 69 9.89 -1.58 -0.25
CA GLU A 69 8.58 -1.03 0.09
C GLU A 69 7.75 -0.78 -1.17
N THR A 70 6.52 -1.30 -1.22
CA THR A 70 5.58 -1.04 -2.31
C THR A 70 4.29 -0.43 -1.80
N TYR A 71 4.03 0.82 -2.17
CA TYR A 71 2.77 1.50 -1.88
C TYR A 71 1.73 1.15 -2.94
N CYS A 72 0.77 0.32 -2.56
CA CYS A 72 -0.31 -0.12 -3.44
C CYS A 72 -1.37 0.98 -3.58
N ILE A 73 -1.48 1.55 -4.77
CA ILE A 73 -2.48 2.55 -5.10
C ILE A 73 -3.48 1.92 -6.06
N ASP A 74 -4.71 1.70 -5.61
CA ASP A 74 -5.74 1.07 -6.41
C ASP A 74 -6.64 2.11 -7.09
N ASN A 75 -6.68 2.06 -8.42
CA ASN A 75 -7.59 2.89 -9.20
C ASN A 75 -9.07 2.67 -8.83
N GLU A 76 -9.44 1.48 -8.38
CA GLU A 76 -10.79 1.19 -7.90
C GLU A 76 -11.14 2.00 -6.66
N ALA A 77 -10.24 2.01 -5.66
CA ALA A 77 -10.43 2.75 -4.42
C ALA A 77 -10.43 4.26 -4.67
N LEU A 78 -9.50 4.75 -5.50
CA LEU A 78 -9.46 6.16 -5.88
C LEU A 78 -10.74 6.62 -6.57
N TYR A 79 -11.28 5.80 -7.47
CA TYR A 79 -12.54 6.09 -8.15
C TYR A 79 -13.70 6.13 -7.15
N ASP A 80 -13.80 5.13 -6.27
CA ASP A 80 -14.84 5.04 -5.26
C ASP A 80 -14.77 6.21 -4.25
N ILE A 81 -13.57 6.66 -3.85
CA ILE A 81 -13.36 7.86 -3.03
C ILE A 81 -13.89 9.11 -3.75
N CYS A 82 -13.47 9.33 -5.00
CA CYS A 82 -13.88 10.49 -5.79
C CYS A 82 -15.41 10.53 -5.97
N PHE A 83 -16.01 9.39 -6.31
CA PHE A 83 -17.43 9.30 -6.58
C PHE A 83 -18.29 9.34 -5.30
N ARG A 84 -17.97 8.52 -4.30
CA ARG A 84 -18.81 8.36 -3.10
C ARG A 84 -18.51 9.40 -2.02
N THR A 85 -17.23 9.70 -1.78
CA THR A 85 -16.79 10.57 -0.67
C THR A 85 -16.71 12.03 -1.11
N LEU A 86 -16.05 12.31 -2.25
CA LEU A 86 -15.91 13.68 -2.77
C LEU A 86 -17.13 14.16 -3.59
N LYS A 87 -18.10 13.27 -3.87
CA LYS A 87 -19.33 13.55 -4.62
C LYS A 87 -19.08 14.09 -6.03
N LEU A 88 -18.01 13.63 -6.68
CA LEU A 88 -17.74 13.93 -8.09
C LEU A 88 -18.55 12.97 -8.96
N THR A 89 -19.43 13.49 -9.81
CA THR A 89 -20.28 12.67 -10.68
C THR A 89 -19.49 11.96 -11.78
N THR A 90 -18.40 12.57 -12.24
CA THR A 90 -17.51 12.05 -13.30
C THR A 90 -16.06 12.25 -12.88
N PRO A 91 -15.48 11.33 -12.08
CA PRO A 91 -14.07 11.40 -11.70
C PRO A 91 -13.15 11.37 -12.92
N THR A 92 -12.21 12.31 -13.01
CA THR A 92 -11.19 12.34 -14.07
C THR A 92 -9.85 11.85 -13.53
N TYR A 93 -8.91 11.45 -14.38
CA TYR A 93 -7.54 11.13 -13.94
C TYR A 93 -6.86 12.28 -13.19
N GLY A 94 -7.23 13.53 -13.47
CA GLY A 94 -6.76 14.68 -12.70
C GLY A 94 -7.18 14.62 -11.22
N ASP A 95 -8.40 14.15 -10.94
CA ASP A 95 -8.91 14.00 -9.58
C ASP A 95 -8.24 12.82 -8.85
N LEU A 96 -8.05 11.69 -9.55
CA LEU A 96 -7.33 10.53 -9.01
C LEU A 96 -5.87 10.90 -8.67
N ASN A 97 -5.19 11.59 -9.61
CA ASN A 97 -3.82 12.04 -9.42
C ASN A 97 -3.69 13.06 -8.30
N HIS A 98 -4.74 13.85 -8.02
CA HIS A 98 -4.73 14.74 -6.87
C HIS A 98 -4.62 13.96 -5.56
N LEU A 99 -5.39 12.88 -5.40
CA LEU A 99 -5.32 11.99 -4.23
C LEU A 99 -3.95 11.32 -4.11
N VAL A 100 -3.44 10.77 -5.22
CA VAL A 100 -2.11 10.13 -5.26
C VAL A 100 -1.02 11.13 -4.85
N SER A 101 -1.04 12.34 -5.39
CA SER A 101 -0.05 13.37 -5.05
C SER A 101 -0.10 13.78 -3.57
N ALA A 102 -1.29 13.81 -2.96
CA ALA A 102 -1.47 14.10 -1.55
C ALA A 102 -0.87 12.99 -0.68
N THR A 103 -1.15 11.73 -1.01
CA THR A 103 -0.58 10.55 -0.34
C THR A 103 0.94 10.52 -0.47
N MET A 104 1.49 10.67 -1.68
CA MET A 104 2.94 10.68 -1.91
C MET A 104 3.64 11.81 -1.15
N SER A 105 3.02 13.00 -1.13
CA SER A 105 3.51 14.11 -0.31
C SER A 105 3.48 13.75 1.17
N GLY A 106 2.42 13.09 1.64
CA GLY A 106 2.26 12.59 3.00
C GLY A 106 3.36 11.62 3.42
N VAL A 107 3.52 10.52 2.69
CA VAL A 107 4.51 9.46 2.95
C VAL A 107 5.93 10.02 3.00
N THR A 108 6.29 10.88 2.04
CA THR A 108 7.64 11.46 1.96
C THR A 108 7.86 12.65 2.90
N THR A 109 6.89 13.01 3.74
CA THR A 109 7.02 14.17 4.63
C THR A 109 8.19 14.01 5.60
N CYS A 110 8.35 12.81 6.18
CA CYS A 110 9.41 12.48 7.12
C CYS A 110 10.83 12.60 6.53
N LEU A 111 10.93 12.53 5.19
CA LEU A 111 12.19 12.67 4.46
C LEU A 111 12.49 14.12 4.06
N ARG A 112 11.44 14.89 3.76
CA ARG A 112 11.55 16.24 3.18
C ARG A 112 11.62 17.34 4.22
N PHE A 113 11.02 17.12 5.38
CA PHE A 113 10.95 18.11 6.44
C PHE A 113 11.54 17.56 7.73
N PRO A 114 12.29 18.37 8.49
CA PRO A 114 12.70 17.97 9.82
C PRO A 114 11.44 17.79 10.69
N GLY A 115 11.27 16.59 11.22
CA GLY A 115 10.25 16.25 12.19
C GLY A 115 10.89 15.92 13.53
N GLN A 116 10.08 15.85 14.59
CA GLN A 116 10.60 15.39 15.88
C GLN A 116 10.92 13.87 15.85
N LEU A 117 10.20 13.12 15.01
CA LEU A 117 10.53 11.75 14.65
C LEU A 117 11.14 11.73 13.24
N ASN A 118 12.44 12.01 13.13
CA ASN A 118 13.15 11.85 11.85
C ASN A 118 13.30 10.36 11.54
N ALA A 119 12.53 9.87 10.57
CA ALA A 119 12.64 8.54 10.01
C ALA A 119 13.21 8.67 8.59
N ASP A 120 14.39 8.12 8.38
CA ASP A 120 14.90 7.84 7.04
C ASP A 120 14.10 6.70 6.40
N LEU A 121 14.26 6.52 5.09
CA LEU A 121 13.60 5.42 4.36
C LEU A 121 13.89 4.05 4.98
N ARG A 122 15.13 3.84 5.43
CA ARG A 122 15.53 2.57 6.04
C ARG A 122 14.82 2.33 7.37
N LYS A 123 14.68 3.34 8.23
CA LYS A 123 13.96 3.20 9.50
C LYS A 123 12.46 3.05 9.28
N LEU A 124 11.89 3.64 8.24
CA LEU A 124 10.51 3.36 7.87
C LEU A 124 10.36 1.88 7.49
N ALA A 125 11.20 1.37 6.58
CA ALA A 125 11.19 -0.02 6.14
C ALA A 125 11.32 -0.99 7.33
N VAL A 126 12.31 -0.79 8.19
CA VAL A 126 12.57 -1.64 9.37
C VAL A 126 11.39 -1.65 10.36
N ASN A 127 10.64 -0.54 10.50
CA ASN A 127 9.48 -0.51 11.38
C ASN A 127 8.20 -1.06 10.74
N MET A 128 8.13 -1.09 9.41
CA MET A 128 6.91 -1.40 8.68
C MET A 128 6.91 -2.80 8.05
N VAL A 129 8.08 -3.37 7.77
CA VAL A 129 8.25 -4.66 7.10
C VAL A 129 8.78 -5.68 8.11
N PRO A 130 7.91 -6.47 8.77
CA PRO A 130 8.35 -7.54 9.65
C PRO A 130 8.93 -8.72 8.84
N PHE A 131 8.35 -9.01 7.68
CA PHE A 131 8.76 -10.11 6.80
C PHE A 131 9.13 -9.57 5.41
N PRO A 132 10.25 -10.00 4.80
CA PRO A 132 10.77 -9.41 3.56
C PRO A 132 9.81 -9.42 2.37
N ARG A 133 8.91 -10.42 2.25
CA ARG A 133 7.92 -10.52 1.15
C ARG A 133 6.64 -9.73 1.41
N LEU A 134 6.38 -9.34 2.67
CA LEU A 134 5.15 -8.67 3.09
C LEU A 134 5.36 -7.16 3.24
N HIS A 135 5.82 -6.53 2.16
CA HIS A 135 6.16 -5.10 2.07
C HIS A 135 5.18 -4.29 1.22
N PHE A 136 3.98 -4.83 0.97
CA PHE A 136 2.91 -4.13 0.28
C PHE A 136 2.05 -3.34 1.27
N PHE A 137 2.10 -2.01 1.16
CA PHE A 137 1.38 -1.11 2.04
C PHE A 137 0.08 -0.63 1.43
N MET A 138 -0.93 -0.47 2.28
CA MET A 138 -2.17 0.23 2.03
C MET A 138 -2.02 1.69 2.48
N PRO A 139 -1.89 2.64 1.55
CA PRO A 139 -1.87 4.04 1.91
C PRO A 139 -3.28 4.55 2.18
N GLY A 140 -3.39 5.55 3.05
CA GLY A 140 -4.61 6.31 3.28
C GLY A 140 -4.29 7.79 3.48
N PHE A 141 -5.26 8.65 3.20
CA PHE A 141 -5.11 10.09 3.43
C PHE A 141 -6.34 10.65 4.11
N ALA A 142 -6.14 11.52 5.09
CA ALA A 142 -7.18 12.33 5.68
C ALA A 142 -6.70 13.79 5.80
N PRO A 143 -7.57 14.77 5.61
CA PRO A 143 -9.01 14.63 5.36
C PRO A 143 -9.36 14.48 3.87
N LEU A 144 -10.38 13.66 3.59
CA LEU A 144 -11.05 13.60 2.29
C LEU A 144 -12.37 14.35 2.39
N THR A 145 -12.36 15.63 2.01
CA THR A 145 -13.55 16.49 2.10
C THR A 145 -13.92 17.03 0.73
N ALA A 146 -15.20 16.92 0.38
CA ALA A 146 -15.74 17.53 -0.82
C ALA A 146 -15.58 19.06 -0.76
N ARG A 147 -15.35 19.70 -1.92
CA ARG A 147 -15.10 21.16 -2.01
C ARG A 147 -16.20 22.01 -1.34
N GLY A 148 -17.46 21.56 -1.39
CA GLY A 148 -18.59 22.25 -0.77
C GLY A 148 -18.69 22.08 0.76
N SER A 149 -18.12 21.01 1.31
CA SER A 149 -18.21 20.69 2.75
C SER A 149 -16.98 21.13 3.54
N GLN A 150 -15.92 21.57 2.86
CA GLN A 150 -14.64 21.94 3.46
C GLN A 150 -14.73 23.13 4.44
N GLN A 151 -15.68 24.05 4.24
CA GLN A 151 -15.87 25.21 5.11
C GLN A 151 -16.64 24.90 6.41
N TYR A 152 -17.42 23.82 6.42
CA TYR A 152 -18.33 23.50 7.53
C TYR A 152 -17.75 22.46 8.50
N ARG A 153 -16.66 21.78 8.13
CA ARG A 153 -16.07 20.71 8.94
C ARG A 153 -14.88 21.22 9.75
N ALA A 154 -15.00 21.17 11.07
CA ALA A 154 -13.90 21.45 11.98
C ALA A 154 -12.95 20.25 12.00
N LEU A 155 -11.81 20.37 11.33
CA LEU A 155 -10.77 19.34 11.38
C LEU A 155 -10.15 19.34 12.77
N THR A 156 -10.24 18.22 13.47
CA THR A 156 -9.64 17.97 14.79
C THR A 156 -8.79 16.69 14.73
N VAL A 157 -7.88 16.49 15.70
CA VAL A 157 -7.06 15.28 15.75
C VAL A 157 -7.93 14.02 15.84
N PRO A 158 -8.95 13.92 16.72
CA PRO A 158 -9.83 12.74 16.78
C PRO A 158 -10.54 12.44 15.44
N GLU A 159 -11.01 13.47 14.74
CA GLU A 159 -11.66 13.29 13.43
C GLU A 159 -10.69 12.80 12.34
N LEU A 160 -9.44 13.26 12.36
CA LEU A 160 -8.40 12.79 11.45
C LEU A 160 -8.09 11.32 11.74
N THR A 161 -7.87 10.98 13.02
CA THR A 161 -7.55 9.62 13.45
C THR A 161 -8.69 8.66 13.08
N GLN A 162 -9.95 9.03 13.31
CA GLN A 162 -11.10 8.20 12.93
C GLN A 162 -11.21 8.01 11.42
N GLN A 163 -10.96 9.06 10.63
CA GLN A 163 -10.99 8.97 9.17
C GLN A 163 -9.87 8.09 8.60
N MET A 164 -8.69 8.09 9.21
CA MET A 164 -7.57 7.28 8.73
C MET A 164 -7.86 5.78 8.77
N PHE A 165 -8.57 5.32 9.80
CA PHE A 165 -8.92 3.91 9.96
C PHE A 165 -10.28 3.55 9.33
N ASP A 166 -10.93 4.48 8.63
CA ASP A 166 -12.14 4.17 7.86
C ASP A 166 -11.76 3.51 6.54
N ALA A 167 -12.38 2.37 6.22
CA ALA A 167 -12.13 1.63 4.98
C ALA A 167 -12.35 2.51 3.73
N LYS A 168 -13.26 3.49 3.82
CA LYS A 168 -13.57 4.43 2.73
C LYS A 168 -12.44 5.41 2.40
N ASN A 169 -11.45 5.54 3.27
CA ASN A 169 -10.34 6.48 3.10
C ASN A 169 -9.05 5.77 2.67
N MET A 170 -9.09 4.44 2.52
CA MET A 170 -7.98 3.65 2.01
C MET A 170 -7.85 3.84 0.50
N MET A 171 -6.61 3.99 0.04
CA MET A 171 -6.27 4.12 -1.38
C MET A 171 -6.06 2.76 -2.05
N ALA A 172 -6.24 1.66 -1.32
CA ALA A 172 -6.31 0.30 -1.82
C ALA A 172 -7.73 -0.25 -1.56
N ALA A 173 -8.34 -0.92 -2.54
CA ALA A 173 -9.73 -1.38 -2.42
C ALA A 173 -9.82 -2.69 -1.63
N CYS A 174 -9.41 -2.64 -0.37
CA CYS A 174 -9.58 -3.72 0.59
C CYS A 174 -10.28 -3.19 1.84
N ASP A 175 -11.10 -4.02 2.50
CA ASP A 175 -11.63 -3.66 3.82
C ASP A 175 -10.62 -4.07 4.90
N PRO A 176 -9.99 -3.12 5.63
CA PRO A 176 -9.03 -3.47 6.67
C PRO A 176 -9.62 -4.29 7.82
N ARG A 177 -10.96 -4.36 7.92
CA ARG A 177 -11.65 -5.16 8.95
C ARG A 177 -11.68 -6.66 8.63
N HIS A 178 -11.44 -7.05 7.38
CA HIS A 178 -11.34 -8.46 7.00
C HIS A 178 -9.97 -9.07 7.30
N GLY A 179 -9.01 -8.26 7.75
CA GLY A 179 -7.69 -8.71 8.13
C GLY A 179 -7.21 -8.11 9.44
N ARG A 180 -5.91 -8.25 9.68
CA ARG A 180 -5.20 -7.66 10.82
C ARG A 180 -4.09 -6.74 10.31
N TYR A 181 -3.79 -5.70 11.07
CA TYR A 181 -2.64 -4.85 10.84
C TYR A 181 -1.42 -5.50 11.46
N LEU A 182 -0.41 -5.76 10.62
CA LEU A 182 0.92 -6.16 11.07
C LEU A 182 1.60 -4.93 11.69
N THR A 183 1.72 -3.86 10.90
CA THR A 183 2.34 -2.60 11.30
C THR A 183 1.55 -1.42 10.73
N VAL A 184 1.60 -0.28 11.43
CA VAL A 184 0.94 0.95 11.01
C VAL A 184 1.88 2.12 11.24
N ALA A 185 2.09 2.94 10.21
CA ALA A 185 2.71 4.25 10.35
C ALA A 185 1.69 5.34 10.03
N THR A 186 1.67 6.36 10.89
CA THR A 186 0.82 7.53 10.73
C THR A 186 1.67 8.78 10.72
N VAL A 187 1.47 9.64 9.73
CA VAL A 187 2.19 10.91 9.58
C VAL A 187 1.20 12.06 9.67
N PHE A 188 1.17 12.70 10.82
CA PHE A 188 0.37 13.89 11.06
C PHE A 188 1.13 15.14 10.64
N ARG A 189 0.41 16.09 10.04
CA ARG A 189 0.98 17.35 9.55
C ARG A 189 0.15 18.54 10.01
N GLY A 190 0.83 19.59 10.44
CA GLY A 190 0.24 20.82 10.97
C GLY A 190 0.47 20.97 12.48
N ARG A 191 0.11 22.14 13.01
CA ARG A 191 0.31 22.45 14.43
C ARG A 191 -0.75 21.73 15.27
N MET A 192 -0.33 20.70 15.99
CA MET A 192 -1.18 19.91 16.89
C MET A 192 -0.43 19.46 18.14
N SER A 193 -1.17 19.06 19.17
CA SER A 193 -0.59 18.54 20.41
C SER A 193 -0.20 17.08 20.23
N MET A 194 1.08 16.73 20.39
CA MET A 194 1.55 15.33 20.33
C MET A 194 0.83 14.45 21.34
N LYS A 195 0.62 14.97 22.56
CA LYS A 195 -0.12 14.24 23.60
C LYS A 195 -1.52 13.85 23.13
N GLU A 196 -2.21 14.74 22.43
CA GLU A 196 -3.55 14.45 21.91
C GLU A 196 -3.49 13.39 20.80
N VAL A 197 -2.49 13.46 19.92
CA VAL A 197 -2.29 12.45 18.86
C VAL A 197 -2.03 11.06 19.47
N ASP A 198 -1.12 10.97 20.45
CA ASP A 198 -0.78 9.71 21.11
C ASP A 198 -1.98 9.12 21.87
N GLU A 199 -2.74 9.96 22.59
CA GLU A 199 -3.97 9.54 23.27
C GLU A 199 -5.03 9.00 22.28
N GLN A 200 -5.22 9.66 21.13
CA GLN A 200 -6.17 9.19 20.12
C GLN A 200 -5.74 7.90 19.44
N MET A 201 -4.44 7.75 19.13
CA MET A 201 -3.91 6.52 18.53
C MET A 201 -4.03 5.33 19.49
N LEU A 202 -3.72 5.54 20.77
CA LEU A 202 -3.86 4.51 21.81
C LEU A 202 -5.34 4.14 22.04
N ALA A 203 -6.24 5.12 22.01
CA ALA A 203 -7.68 4.89 22.10
C ALA A 203 -8.21 4.03 20.94
N ILE A 204 -7.76 4.26 19.71
CA ILE A 204 -8.13 3.42 18.57
C ILE A 204 -7.56 2.02 18.73
N GLN A 205 -6.29 1.88 19.11
CA GLN A 205 -5.65 0.57 19.28
C GLN A 205 -6.36 -0.25 20.36
N SER A 206 -6.74 0.36 21.49
CA SER A 206 -7.46 -0.31 22.56
C SER A 206 -8.90 -0.68 22.15
N LYS A 207 -9.57 0.16 21.37
CA LYS A 207 -10.94 -0.10 20.90
C LYS A 207 -10.99 -1.23 19.86
N ASN A 208 -9.95 -1.32 19.03
CA ASN A 208 -9.87 -2.17 17.86
C ASN A 208 -8.77 -3.23 18.01
N SER A 209 -8.44 -3.66 19.24
CA SER A 209 -7.29 -4.51 19.52
C SER A 209 -7.28 -5.80 18.70
N SER A 210 -8.46 -6.38 18.43
CA SER A 210 -8.63 -7.58 17.59
C SER A 210 -8.16 -7.43 16.14
N TYR A 211 -8.08 -6.20 15.62
CA TYR A 211 -7.62 -5.89 14.27
C TYR A 211 -6.12 -5.60 14.21
N PHE A 212 -5.40 -5.61 15.34
CA PHE A 212 -3.95 -5.49 15.38
C PHE A 212 -3.38 -6.84 15.79
N VAL A 213 -2.27 -7.25 15.20
CA VAL A 213 -1.59 -8.47 15.65
C VAL A 213 -1.03 -8.28 17.05
N GLU A 214 -1.20 -9.29 17.90
CA GLU A 214 -0.81 -9.23 19.32
C GLU A 214 0.69 -9.54 19.52
N TRP A 215 1.28 -10.33 18.62
CA TRP A 215 2.67 -10.80 18.69
C TRP A 215 3.70 -9.73 18.27
N ILE A 216 3.29 -8.67 17.55
CA ILE A 216 4.13 -7.48 17.33
C ILE A 216 3.79 -6.40 18.37
N PRO A 217 4.58 -6.25 19.45
CA PRO A 217 4.34 -5.19 20.42
C PRO A 217 4.61 -3.82 19.78
N ASN A 218 3.79 -2.83 20.12
CA ASN A 218 3.96 -1.43 19.68
C ASN A 218 4.11 -1.25 18.15
N ASN A 219 3.25 -1.95 17.40
CA ASN A 219 3.21 -1.95 15.94
C ASN A 219 2.70 -0.65 15.28
N VAL A 220 2.22 0.30 16.07
CA VAL A 220 1.78 1.62 15.60
C VAL A 220 2.87 2.66 15.83
N LYS A 221 3.35 3.28 14.75
CA LYS A 221 4.28 4.41 14.77
C LYS A 221 3.59 5.69 14.36
N VAL A 222 3.88 6.76 15.09
CA VAL A 222 3.29 8.09 14.88
C VAL A 222 4.42 9.08 14.64
N ALA A 223 4.33 9.83 13.56
CA ALA A 223 5.21 10.94 13.24
C ALA A 223 4.39 12.24 13.13
N VAL A 224 4.92 13.33 13.67
CA VAL A 224 4.30 14.66 13.59
C VAL A 224 5.25 15.63 12.91
N CYS A 225 4.73 16.35 11.92
CA CYS A 225 5.44 17.41 11.20
C CYS A 225 4.67 18.74 11.34
N ASP A 226 5.36 19.80 11.76
CA ASP A 226 4.72 21.10 11.97
C ASP A 226 4.25 21.79 10.68
N ILE A 227 4.74 21.35 9.51
CA ILE A 227 4.49 21.97 8.21
C ILE A 227 3.30 21.29 7.52
N PRO A 228 2.13 21.95 7.48
CA PRO A 228 0.96 21.37 6.83
C PRO A 228 1.08 21.37 5.29
N PRO A 229 0.31 20.54 4.58
CA PRO A 229 0.25 20.59 3.13
C PRO A 229 -0.52 21.82 2.63
N ARG A 230 -0.34 22.16 1.35
CA ARG A 230 -0.97 23.34 0.73
C ARG A 230 -2.50 23.23 0.77
N GLY A 231 -3.16 24.26 1.30
CA GLY A 231 -4.62 24.36 1.31
C GLY A 231 -5.31 23.69 2.50
N LEU A 232 -4.56 23.05 3.40
CA LEU A 232 -5.08 22.44 4.62
C LEU A 232 -4.31 22.95 5.84
N LYS A 233 -4.99 23.07 6.99
CA LYS A 233 -4.34 23.42 8.27
C LYS A 233 -3.76 22.20 8.96
N MET A 234 -4.43 21.06 8.82
CA MET A 234 -4.01 19.78 9.36
C MET A 234 -4.33 18.67 8.35
N SER A 235 -3.49 17.65 8.32
CA SER A 235 -3.70 16.43 7.56
C SER A 235 -3.04 15.26 8.27
N SER A 236 -3.43 14.06 7.91
CA SER A 236 -2.77 12.84 8.32
C SER A 236 -2.67 11.87 7.15
N THR A 237 -1.55 11.18 7.10
CA THR A 237 -1.29 10.13 6.10
C THR A 237 -1.14 8.82 6.84
N PHE A 238 -1.84 7.81 6.35
CA PHE A 238 -1.85 6.47 6.88
C PHE A 238 -1.03 5.58 5.95
N ILE A 239 -0.21 4.72 6.54
CA ILE A 239 0.51 3.66 5.85
C ILE A 239 0.27 2.42 6.69
N GLY A 240 -0.55 1.50 6.21
CA GLY A 240 -0.83 0.24 6.90
C GLY A 240 -0.21 -0.93 6.17
N ASN A 241 0.53 -1.76 6.88
CA ASN A 241 0.81 -3.12 6.44
C ASN A 241 -0.29 -4.02 7.03
N SER A 242 -1.23 -4.45 6.20
CA SER A 242 -2.37 -5.24 6.62
C SER A 242 -2.50 -6.49 5.78
N THR A 243 -2.88 -7.59 6.42
CA THR A 243 -3.19 -8.85 5.73
C THR A 243 -4.39 -8.73 4.80
N ALA A 244 -5.24 -7.72 4.98
CA ALA A 244 -6.36 -7.42 4.08
C ALA A 244 -5.93 -7.07 2.64
N ILE A 245 -4.66 -6.71 2.41
CA ILE A 245 -4.14 -6.49 1.06
C ILE A 245 -4.27 -7.74 0.16
N GLN A 246 -4.40 -8.93 0.75
CA GLN A 246 -4.66 -10.16 0.02
C GLN A 246 -5.92 -10.10 -0.87
N GLU A 247 -6.94 -9.29 -0.53
CA GLU A 247 -8.13 -9.11 -1.36
C GLU A 247 -7.78 -8.51 -2.73
N LEU A 248 -6.84 -7.57 -2.76
CA LEU A 248 -6.34 -6.94 -3.98
C LEU A 248 -5.62 -7.97 -4.87
N PHE A 249 -4.78 -8.81 -4.27
CA PHE A 249 -4.07 -9.86 -4.99
C PHE A 249 -5.00 -10.96 -5.48
N LYS A 250 -5.96 -11.40 -4.66
CA LYS A 250 -7.01 -12.36 -5.06
C LYS A 250 -7.80 -11.86 -6.26
N ARG A 251 -8.20 -10.58 -6.28
CA ARG A 251 -8.92 -9.97 -7.40
C ARG A 251 -8.11 -10.02 -8.70
N ILE A 252 -6.81 -9.70 -8.65
CA ILE A 252 -5.93 -9.75 -9.83
C ILE A 252 -5.74 -11.20 -10.27
N SER A 253 -5.49 -12.11 -9.33
CA SER A 253 -5.30 -13.54 -9.57
C SER A 253 -6.53 -14.16 -10.24
N GLU A 254 -7.75 -13.91 -9.75
CA GLU A 254 -8.98 -14.41 -10.36
C GLU A 254 -9.16 -13.94 -11.82
N GLN A 255 -8.86 -12.67 -12.10
CA GLN A 255 -8.93 -12.11 -13.45
C GLN A 255 -7.86 -12.72 -14.36
N PHE A 256 -6.63 -12.88 -13.85
CA PHE A 256 -5.53 -13.53 -14.53
C PHE A 256 -5.89 -14.98 -14.88
N THR A 257 -6.31 -15.79 -13.91
CA THR A 257 -6.67 -17.20 -14.11
C THR A 257 -7.81 -17.33 -15.13
N ALA A 258 -8.81 -16.45 -15.08
CA ALA A 258 -9.93 -16.46 -16.03
C ALA A 258 -9.46 -16.25 -17.49
N MET A 259 -8.45 -15.41 -17.70
CA MET A 259 -7.86 -15.16 -19.02
C MET A 259 -6.88 -16.25 -19.43
N PHE A 260 -6.00 -16.67 -18.52
CA PHE A 260 -4.94 -17.64 -18.77
C PHE A 260 -5.50 -19.02 -19.10
N ARG A 261 -6.58 -19.45 -18.42
CA ARG A 261 -7.30 -20.70 -18.76
C ARG A 261 -7.80 -20.74 -20.20
N ARG A 262 -8.10 -19.58 -20.80
CA ARG A 262 -8.55 -19.47 -22.20
C ARG A 262 -7.40 -19.20 -23.16
N LYS A 263 -6.17 -19.03 -22.65
CA LYS A 263 -4.99 -18.59 -23.39
C LYS A 263 -5.26 -17.32 -24.22
N ALA A 264 -6.14 -16.45 -23.72
CA ALA A 264 -6.51 -15.22 -24.42
C ALA A 264 -5.31 -14.26 -24.43
N PHE A 265 -5.02 -13.66 -25.59
CA PHE A 265 -3.92 -12.70 -25.81
C PHE A 265 -2.50 -13.18 -25.49
N LEU A 266 -2.31 -14.48 -25.18
CA LEU A 266 -1.02 -15.04 -24.79
C LEU A 266 0.06 -14.92 -25.89
N HIS A 267 -0.36 -15.02 -27.15
CA HIS A 267 0.52 -14.87 -28.32
C HIS A 267 1.21 -13.50 -28.43
N TRP A 268 0.71 -12.45 -27.77
CA TRP A 268 1.38 -11.15 -27.72
C TRP A 268 2.63 -11.17 -26.83
N TYR A 269 2.67 -12.07 -25.85
CA TYR A 269 3.81 -12.21 -24.94
C TYR A 269 4.78 -13.27 -25.46
N THR A 270 4.26 -14.42 -25.91
CA THR A 270 5.10 -15.48 -26.47
C THR A 270 5.74 -15.10 -27.80
N GLY A 271 5.09 -14.21 -28.56
CA GLY A 271 5.66 -13.61 -29.77
C GLY A 271 6.89 -12.71 -29.52
N GLU A 272 6.99 -12.14 -28.32
CA GLU A 272 8.14 -11.31 -27.89
C GLU A 272 9.20 -12.14 -27.15
N GLY A 273 9.03 -13.47 -27.05
CA GLY A 273 10.01 -14.40 -26.53
C GLY A 273 9.80 -14.88 -25.09
N MET A 274 8.69 -14.52 -24.44
CA MET A 274 8.33 -15.08 -23.13
C MET A 274 7.79 -16.51 -23.26
N ASP A 275 8.03 -17.35 -22.26
CA ASP A 275 7.45 -18.70 -22.19
C ASP A 275 6.13 -18.71 -21.41
N GLU A 276 5.22 -19.64 -21.72
CA GLU A 276 4.00 -19.86 -20.94
C GLU A 276 4.32 -20.28 -19.49
N MET A 277 5.51 -20.84 -19.26
CA MET A 277 5.97 -21.22 -17.93
C MET A 277 6.16 -20.02 -17.00
N GLU A 278 6.65 -18.87 -17.52
CA GLU A 278 6.82 -17.64 -16.74
C GLU A 278 5.48 -17.12 -16.18
N PHE A 279 4.40 -17.31 -16.93
CA PHE A 279 3.04 -16.96 -16.48
C PHE A 279 2.59 -17.84 -15.31
N THR A 280 2.91 -19.14 -15.39
CA THR A 280 2.54 -20.12 -14.36
C THR A 280 3.34 -19.88 -13.07
N GLU A 281 4.63 -19.55 -13.20
CA GLU A 281 5.48 -19.17 -12.07
C GLU A 281 4.99 -17.90 -11.38
N ALA A 282 4.65 -16.87 -12.16
CA ALA A 282 4.12 -15.62 -11.61
C ALA A 282 2.75 -15.82 -10.93
N GLU A 283 1.88 -16.67 -11.49
CA GLU A 283 0.60 -17.05 -10.86
C GLU A 283 0.83 -17.81 -9.54
N SER A 284 1.77 -18.76 -9.52
CA SER A 284 2.11 -19.51 -8.30
C SER A 284 2.63 -18.58 -7.22
N ASN A 285 3.62 -17.73 -7.52
CA ASN A 285 4.21 -16.82 -6.54
C ASN A 285 3.18 -15.82 -5.98
N MET A 286 2.24 -15.35 -6.82
CA MET A 286 1.13 -14.53 -6.35
C MET A 286 0.24 -15.27 -5.34
N ASN A 287 -0.08 -16.54 -5.60
CA ASN A 287 -0.91 -17.35 -4.72
C ASN A 287 -0.16 -17.71 -3.42
N ASP A 288 1.14 -17.92 -3.49
CA ASP A 288 1.99 -18.12 -2.32
C ASP A 288 1.99 -16.86 -1.44
N LEU A 289 2.16 -15.66 -2.03
CA LEU A 289 2.07 -14.39 -1.29
C LEU A 289 0.70 -14.22 -0.61
N VAL A 290 -0.39 -14.56 -1.29
CA VAL A 290 -1.73 -14.54 -0.69
C VAL A 290 -1.83 -15.52 0.48
N SER A 291 -1.22 -16.69 0.37
CA SER A 291 -1.21 -17.72 1.41
C SER A 291 -0.39 -17.27 2.62
N GLU A 292 0.76 -16.62 2.41
CA GLU A 292 1.55 -16.01 3.48
C GLU A 292 0.75 -14.96 4.25
N TYR A 293 0.06 -14.05 3.56
CA TYR A 293 -0.81 -13.07 4.22
C TYR A 293 -1.95 -13.73 5.01
N GLN A 294 -2.50 -14.84 4.53
CA GLN A 294 -3.53 -15.60 5.24
C GLN A 294 -2.97 -16.29 6.49
N GLN A 295 -1.77 -16.88 6.40
CA GLN A 295 -1.10 -17.53 7.53
C GLN A 295 -0.92 -16.54 8.69
N TYR A 296 -0.35 -15.37 8.44
CA TYR A 296 -0.15 -14.36 9.50
C TYR A 296 -1.43 -13.68 9.98
N GLN A 297 -2.51 -13.75 9.18
CA GLN A 297 -3.82 -13.27 9.61
C GLN A 297 -4.41 -14.19 10.69
N ASP A 298 -4.27 -15.50 10.50
CA ASP A 298 -4.81 -16.52 11.39
C ASP A 298 -3.88 -16.81 12.58
N ALA A 299 -2.57 -16.55 12.42
CA ALA A 299 -1.56 -16.74 13.46
C ALA A 299 -1.93 -16.08 14.79
N THR A 300 -1.77 -16.86 15.86
CA THR A 300 -1.91 -16.41 17.24
C THR A 300 -0.57 -16.39 17.95
N ALA A 301 -0.45 -15.61 19.03
CA ALA A 301 0.80 -15.46 19.78
C ALA A 301 1.34 -16.78 20.39
N GLU A 302 0.52 -17.83 20.48
CA GLU A 302 0.92 -19.15 20.97
C GLU A 302 1.55 -20.03 19.87
N GLU A 303 1.24 -19.79 18.59
CA GLU A 303 1.68 -20.62 17.45
C GLU A 303 3.03 -20.18 16.86
N GLU A 304 3.46 -18.93 17.08
CA GLU A 304 4.75 -18.44 16.59
C GLU A 304 5.94 -18.99 17.39
N GLY A 305 5.75 -19.38 18.66
CA GLY A 305 6.82 -19.97 19.48
C GLY A 305 7.37 -21.29 18.91
N GLU A 306 6.57 -22.00 18.10
CA GLU A 306 6.98 -23.22 17.39
C GLU A 306 7.51 -22.91 15.97
N MET A 307 7.07 -21.83 15.31
CA MET A 307 7.56 -21.49 13.96
C MET A 307 8.95 -20.83 13.95
N TYR A 308 9.33 -20.09 15.00
CA TYR A 308 10.69 -19.55 15.10
C TYR A 308 11.75 -20.63 15.39
N GLU A 309 11.36 -21.79 15.93
CA GLU A 309 12.29 -22.93 16.09
C GLU A 309 12.56 -23.62 14.75
N ASP A 310 11.57 -23.69 13.84
CA ASP A 310 11.75 -24.31 12.51
C ASP A 310 12.58 -23.43 11.54
N ASP A 311 12.49 -22.10 11.60
CA ASP A 311 13.27 -21.18 10.74
C ASP A 311 14.75 -21.00 11.19
N GLU A 312 15.11 -21.39 12.42
CA GLU A 312 16.52 -21.39 12.89
C GLU A 312 17.26 -22.72 12.61
N GLU A 313 16.56 -23.78 12.16
CA GLU A 313 17.14 -25.10 11.89
C GLU A 313 17.47 -25.40 10.39
N GLU A 314 17.24 -24.47 9.44
CA GLU A 314 17.68 -24.59 8.03
C GLU A 314 18.90 -23.73 7.62
#